data_AF-A0A8T6CDM0-F1
#
_entry.id   AF-A0A8T6CDM0-F1
#
_cell.length_a   1.000
_cell.length_b   1.000
_cell.length_c   1.000
_cell.angle_alpha   90.00
_cell.angle_beta   90.00
_cell.angle_gamma   90.00
#
_symmetry.space_group_name_H-M   'P 1'
#
loop_
_entity.id
_entity.type
_entity.pdbx_description
1 polymer ?
#
loop_
_entity_poly.entity_id
_entity_poly.type
_entity_poly.pdbx_seq_one_letter_code
_entity_poly.pdbx_strand_id
1 'polypeptide(L)'
;MTARDEDRLREVLGEARRQIAFYASTRTYQDSIKMAGFEDEGALLHRLSMEQRWAEMAKIVDDDFVEQFAIVATWDELPAKMAERYAGVNTEVGFRADIQTPEDAEHAREVIAQLREIPAYGEVEPAAVSG
;
A
#
# COMPACT_ATOMS: atom_id res chain seq x y z
N MET A 1 -1.32 -2.52 -2.50
CA MET A 1 -1.69 -3.50 -3.53
C MET A 1 -2.78 -4.40 -3.03
N THR A 2 -3.81 -4.60 -3.84
CA THR A 2 -4.97 -5.41 -3.45
C THR A 2 -5.30 -6.40 -4.56
N ALA A 3 -5.72 -7.60 -4.19
CA ALA A 3 -6.07 -8.64 -5.16
C ALA A 3 -7.25 -9.48 -4.64
N ARG A 4 -7.89 -10.22 -5.54
CA ARG A 4 -9.05 -11.06 -5.20
C ARG A 4 -8.73 -12.06 -4.08
N ASP A 5 -7.59 -12.72 -4.18
CA ASP A 5 -7.16 -13.82 -3.31
C ASP A 5 -5.63 -13.82 -3.15
N GLU A 6 -5.12 -14.69 -2.28
CA GLU A 6 -3.70 -14.77 -1.93
C GLU A 6 -2.79 -15.09 -3.14
N ASP A 7 -3.24 -15.93 -4.05
CA ASP A 7 -2.48 -16.31 -5.24
C ASP A 7 -2.24 -15.07 -6.12
N ARG A 8 -3.30 -14.32 -6.40
CA ARG A 8 -3.19 -13.05 -7.13
C ARG A 8 -2.44 -11.99 -6.34
N LEU A 9 -2.57 -11.97 -5.01
CA LEU A 9 -1.86 -11.01 -4.17
C LEU A 9 -0.34 -11.18 -4.28
N ARG A 10 0.15 -12.42 -4.29
CA ARG A 10 1.57 -12.73 -4.46
C ARG A 10 2.11 -12.24 -5.81
N GLU A 11 1.31 -12.34 -6.88
CA GLU A 11 1.68 -11.84 -8.22
C GLU A 11 1.85 -10.32 -8.22
N VAL A 12 0.86 -9.57 -7.70
CA VAL A 12 0.89 -8.10 -7.71
C VAL A 12 1.90 -7.52 -6.73
N LEU A 13 2.26 -8.24 -5.67
CA LEU A 13 3.24 -7.80 -4.68
C LEU A 13 4.64 -7.65 -5.28
N GLY A 14 5.01 -8.50 -6.24
CA GLY A 14 6.28 -8.37 -6.97
C GLY A 14 6.37 -7.06 -7.77
N GLU A 15 5.25 -6.62 -8.36
CA GLU A 15 5.17 -5.34 -9.06
C GLU A 15 5.23 -4.15 -8.09
N ALA A 16 4.58 -4.27 -6.92
CA ALA A 16 4.68 -3.28 -5.85
C ALA A 16 6.13 -2.99 -5.46
N ARG A 17 6.91 -4.04 -5.21
CA ARG A 17 8.32 -3.91 -4.82
C ARG A 17 9.13 -3.16 -5.87
N ARG A 18 8.90 -3.44 -7.15
CA ARG A 18 9.57 -2.73 -8.26
C ARG A 18 9.23 -1.24 -8.27
N GLN A 19 7.95 -0.89 -8.14
CA GLN A 19 7.51 0.50 -8.15
C GLN A 19 8.04 1.26 -6.93
N ILE A 20 7.93 0.68 -5.74
CA ILE A 20 8.44 1.28 -4.50
C ILE A 20 9.95 1.46 -4.59
N ALA A 21 10.69 0.45 -5.04
CA ALA A 21 12.14 0.53 -5.22
C ALA A 21 12.54 1.67 -6.17
N PHE A 22 11.79 1.86 -7.26
CA PHE A 22 12.01 2.96 -8.19
C PHE A 22 11.80 4.33 -7.51
N TYR A 23 10.66 4.57 -6.88
CA TYR A 23 10.37 5.86 -6.24
C TYR A 23 11.35 6.15 -5.09
N ALA A 24 11.60 5.17 -4.23
CA ALA A 24 12.52 5.27 -3.10
C ALA A 24 13.98 5.51 -3.52
N SER A 25 14.36 5.17 -4.76
CA SER A 25 15.71 5.45 -5.28
C SER A 25 15.93 6.90 -5.71
N THR A 26 14.86 7.72 -5.76
CA THR A 26 14.95 9.10 -6.24
C THR A 26 15.11 10.10 -5.09
N ARG A 27 15.82 11.19 -5.35
CA ARG A 27 16.09 12.24 -4.35
C ARG A 27 14.82 12.87 -3.78
N THR A 28 13.76 12.97 -4.59
CA THR A 28 12.48 13.57 -4.19
C THR A 28 11.81 12.85 -3.01
N TYR A 29 12.00 11.54 -2.87
CA TYR A 29 11.35 10.75 -1.81
C TYR A 29 12.27 10.46 -0.62
N GLN A 30 13.54 10.88 -0.64
CA GLN A 30 14.53 10.51 0.40
C GLN A 30 14.06 10.86 1.81
N ASP A 31 13.49 12.05 2.02
CA ASP A 31 13.02 12.48 3.34
C ASP A 31 11.86 11.60 3.84
N SER A 32 10.90 11.27 2.97
CA SER A 32 9.79 10.37 3.32
C SER A 32 10.28 8.95 3.64
N ILE A 33 11.24 8.43 2.88
CA ILE A 33 11.85 7.11 3.12
C ILE A 33 12.56 7.09 4.47
N LYS A 34 13.32 8.14 4.78
CA LYS A 34 13.98 8.30 6.08
C LYS A 34 12.97 8.39 7.23
N MET A 35 11.92 9.18 7.08
CA MET A 35 10.86 9.30 8.10
C MET A 35 10.15 7.96 8.36
N ALA A 36 10.05 7.10 7.35
CA ALA A 36 9.51 5.75 7.48
C ALA A 36 10.51 4.72 8.05
N GLY A 37 11.74 5.12 8.36
CA GLY A 37 12.76 4.28 8.99
C GLY A 37 13.71 3.55 8.03
N PHE A 38 13.64 3.81 6.72
CA PHE A 38 14.41 3.07 5.70
C PHE A 38 15.56 3.88 5.08
N GLU A 39 16.27 4.66 5.90
CA GLU A 39 17.32 5.57 5.41
C GLU A 39 18.44 4.80 4.67
N ASP A 40 18.88 3.66 5.21
CA ASP A 40 19.94 2.85 4.63
C ASP A 40 19.50 2.15 3.34
N GLU A 41 18.28 1.62 3.31
CA GLU A 41 17.68 1.01 2.13
C GLU A 41 17.49 2.06 1.03
N GLY A 42 17.02 3.27 1.37
CA GLY A 42 16.90 4.39 0.44
C GLY A 42 18.24 4.79 -0.17
N ALA A 43 19.30 4.88 0.64
CA ALA A 43 20.65 5.17 0.17
C ALA A 43 21.20 4.06 -0.76
N LEU A 44 20.93 2.79 -0.44
CA LEU A 44 21.30 1.65 -1.27
C LEU A 44 20.53 1.63 -2.59
N LEU A 45 19.22 1.85 -2.55
CA LEU A 45 18.35 1.93 -3.73
C LEU A 45 18.80 3.05 -4.68
N HIS A 46 19.17 4.21 -4.15
CA HIS A 46 19.71 5.32 -4.94
C HIS A 46 21.01 4.93 -5.66
N ARG A 47 21.92 4.23 -4.98
CA ARG A 47 23.17 3.76 -5.59
C ARG A 47 22.90 2.76 -6.72
N LEU A 48 22.06 1.75 -6.44
CA LEU A 48 21.72 0.72 -7.42
C LEU A 48 21.00 1.28 -8.64
N SER A 49 20.20 2.34 -8.50
CA SER A 49 19.53 2.97 -9.65
C SER A 49 20.51 3.69 -10.57
N MET A 50 21.55 4.33 -10.02
CA MET A 50 22.64 4.92 -10.81
C MET A 50 23.48 3.87 -11.54
N GLU A 51 23.56 2.66 -10.97
CA GLU A 51 24.19 1.49 -11.59
C GLU A 51 23.25 0.74 -12.56
N GLN A 52 21.99 1.18 -12.73
CA GLN A 52 20.96 0.52 -13.54
C GLN A 52 20.66 -0.94 -13.12
N ARG A 53 20.84 -1.26 -11.83
CA ARG A 53 20.66 -2.62 -11.26
C ARG A 53 19.23 -2.86 -10.76
N TRP A 54 18.27 -2.69 -11.67
CA TRP A 54 16.83 -2.72 -11.34
C TRP A 54 16.34 -4.01 -10.67
N ALA A 55 16.83 -5.16 -11.13
CA ALA A 55 16.45 -6.46 -10.56
C ALA A 55 16.94 -6.64 -9.11
N GLU A 56 18.01 -5.96 -8.72
CA GLU A 56 18.56 -6.03 -7.37
C GLU A 56 17.84 -5.04 -6.45
N MET A 57 17.46 -3.88 -6.96
CA MET A 57 16.66 -2.91 -6.21
C MET A 57 15.36 -3.52 -5.68
N ALA A 58 14.67 -4.31 -6.49
CA ALA A 58 13.43 -4.97 -6.06
C ALA A 58 13.63 -5.97 -4.90
N LYS A 59 14.86 -6.46 -4.68
CA LYS A 59 15.19 -7.37 -3.57
C LYS A 59 15.47 -6.64 -2.26
N ILE A 60 15.70 -5.33 -2.31
CA ILE A 60 15.90 -4.49 -1.12
C ILE A 60 14.56 -4.16 -0.45
N VAL A 61 13.47 -4.18 -1.22
CA VAL A 61 12.12 -3.88 -0.71
C VAL A 61 11.49 -5.16 -0.19
N ASP A 62 11.58 -5.39 1.11
CA ASP A 62 10.92 -6.48 1.81
C ASP A 62 9.44 -6.16 2.15
N ASP A 63 8.78 -7.06 2.88
CA ASP A 63 7.36 -6.93 3.21
C ASP A 63 7.11 -5.73 4.13
N ASP A 64 7.96 -5.51 5.13
CA ASP A 64 7.85 -4.37 6.04
C ASP A 64 7.97 -3.05 5.28
N PHE A 65 8.91 -2.95 4.34
CA PHE A 65 9.04 -1.78 3.47
C PHE A 65 7.77 -1.60 2.63
N VAL A 66 7.26 -2.64 1.96
CA VAL A 66 6.01 -2.50 1.18
C VAL A 66 4.85 -2.02 2.06
N GLU A 67 4.67 -2.61 3.25
CA GLU A 67 3.56 -2.32 4.14
C GLU A 67 3.61 -0.90 4.71
N GLN A 68 4.79 -0.26 4.80
CA GLN A 68 4.87 1.14 5.18
C GLN A 68 4.25 2.08 4.13
N PHE A 69 4.27 1.73 2.84
CA PHE A 69 3.82 2.61 1.77
C PHE A 69 2.55 2.14 1.05
N ALA A 70 2.11 0.91 1.29
CA ALA A 70 0.94 0.35 0.64
C ALA A 70 0.16 -0.59 1.58
N ILE A 71 -1.17 -0.53 1.52
CA ILE A 71 -2.02 -1.61 2.04
C ILE A 71 -1.81 -2.82 1.15
N VAL A 72 -1.32 -3.94 1.70
CA VAL A 72 -1.23 -5.24 1.04
C VAL A 72 -2.32 -6.14 1.62
N ALA A 73 -3.30 -6.52 0.80
CA ALA A 73 -4.49 -7.22 1.26
C ALA A 73 -5.18 -8.00 0.14
N THR A 74 -5.78 -9.13 0.48
CA THR A 74 -6.89 -9.70 -0.31
C THR A 74 -8.12 -8.80 -0.22
N TRP A 75 -9.12 -9.05 -1.06
CA TRP A 75 -10.40 -8.33 -1.00
C TRP A 75 -11.12 -8.53 0.34
N ASP A 76 -11.05 -9.74 0.91
CA ASP A 76 -11.63 -10.05 2.21
C ASP A 76 -10.96 -9.29 3.36
N GLU A 77 -9.64 -9.10 3.30
CA GLU A 77 -8.86 -8.40 4.34
C GLU A 77 -8.90 -6.88 4.20
N LEU A 78 -9.20 -6.37 3.00
CA LEU A 78 -9.05 -4.97 2.65
C LEU A 78 -9.87 -4.03 3.57
N PRO A 79 -11.17 -4.28 3.85
CA PRO A 79 -11.94 -3.39 4.71
C PRO A 79 -11.35 -3.26 6.11
N ALA A 80 -10.91 -4.36 6.71
CA ALA A 80 -10.31 -4.36 8.04
C ALA A 80 -9.00 -3.55 8.08
N LYS A 81 -8.08 -3.80 7.15
CA LYS A 81 -6.80 -3.07 7.06
C LYS A 81 -7.00 -1.58 6.74
N MET A 82 -8.00 -1.25 5.93
CA MET A 82 -8.36 0.14 5.63
C MET A 82 -8.91 0.85 6.87
N ALA A 83 -9.77 0.19 7.65
CA ALA A 83 -10.32 0.76 8.87
C ALA A 83 -9.22 1.03 9.90
N GLU A 84 -8.32 0.06 10.11
CA GLU A 84 -7.20 0.18 11.04
C GLU A 84 -6.31 1.38 10.69
N ARG A 85 -6.00 1.57 9.40
CA ARG A 85 -5.03 2.58 8.98
C ARG A 85 -5.63 3.96 8.68
N TYR A 86 -6.88 4.02 8.24
CA TYR A 86 -7.45 5.21 7.62
C TYR A 86 -8.84 5.63 8.10
N ALA A 87 -9.42 4.96 9.11
CA ALA A 87 -10.66 5.45 9.72
C ALA A 87 -10.48 6.90 10.23
N GLY A 88 -11.36 7.79 9.78
CA GLY A 88 -11.32 9.22 10.12
C GLY A 88 -10.25 10.03 9.39
N VAL A 89 -9.52 9.44 8.42
CA VAL A 89 -8.42 10.11 7.71
C VAL A 89 -8.78 10.47 6.27
N ASN A 90 -9.46 9.56 5.57
CA ASN A 90 -9.76 9.72 4.15
C ASN A 90 -11.19 10.23 3.92
N THR A 91 -11.40 11.01 2.86
CA THR A 91 -12.75 11.37 2.38
C THR A 91 -13.22 10.53 1.20
N GLU A 92 -12.29 9.92 0.47
CA GLU A 92 -12.57 9.10 -0.71
C GLU A 92 -11.57 7.94 -0.80
N VAL A 93 -12.05 6.79 -1.28
CA VAL A 93 -11.24 5.60 -1.54
C VAL A 93 -11.43 5.16 -2.98
N GLY A 94 -10.34 5.16 -3.76
CA GLY A 94 -10.31 4.56 -5.08
C GLY A 94 -10.06 3.05 -5.00
N PHE A 95 -11.10 2.23 -5.21
CA PHE A 95 -10.96 0.78 -5.26
C PHE A 95 -10.89 0.29 -6.71
N ARG A 96 -9.69 -0.15 -7.13
CA ARG A 96 -9.46 -0.75 -8.45
C ARG A 96 -9.50 -2.27 -8.33
N ALA A 97 -10.68 -2.84 -8.54
CA ALA A 97 -10.90 -4.28 -8.58
C ALA A 97 -10.68 -4.83 -10.00
N ASP A 98 -9.87 -5.89 -10.12
CA ASP A 98 -9.70 -6.63 -11.37
C ASP A 98 -10.86 -7.62 -11.57
N ILE A 99 -12.00 -7.11 -12.03
CA ILE A 99 -13.23 -7.91 -12.23
C ILE A 99 -13.10 -8.77 -13.50
N GLN A 100 -13.00 -10.08 -13.33
CA GLN A 100 -12.90 -11.02 -14.46
C GLN A 100 -14.18 -11.85 -14.64
N THR A 101 -14.96 -12.04 -13.56
CA THR A 101 -16.17 -12.86 -13.55
C THR A 101 -17.35 -12.13 -12.87
N PRO A 102 -18.60 -12.62 -13.06
CA PRO A 102 -19.74 -12.11 -12.31
C PRO A 102 -19.58 -12.25 -10.79
N GLU A 103 -18.94 -13.32 -10.33
CA GLU A 103 -18.67 -13.57 -8.91
C GLU A 103 -17.67 -12.56 -8.35
N ASP A 104 -16.66 -12.16 -9.13
CA ASP A 104 -15.76 -11.06 -8.75
C ASP A 104 -16.53 -9.75 -8.61
N ALA A 105 -17.50 -9.50 -9.49
CA ALA A 105 -18.33 -8.29 -9.43
C ALA A 105 -19.25 -8.28 -8.21
N GLU A 106 -19.72 -9.44 -7.75
CA GLU A 106 -20.49 -9.58 -6.52
C GLU A 106 -19.60 -9.34 -5.29
N HIS A 107 -18.46 -10.03 -5.21
CA HIS A 107 -17.50 -9.85 -4.13
C HIS A 107 -17.00 -8.40 -4.05
N ALA A 108 -16.66 -7.77 -5.16
CA ALA A 108 -16.24 -6.37 -5.16
C ALA A 108 -17.34 -5.40 -4.64
N ARG A 109 -18.63 -5.69 -4.88
CA ARG A 109 -19.73 -4.90 -4.29
C ARG A 109 -19.79 -5.06 -2.78
N GLU A 110 -19.56 -6.26 -2.27
CA GLU A 110 -19.51 -6.53 -0.83
C GLU A 110 -18.35 -5.78 -0.18
N VAL A 111 -17.16 -5.81 -0.78
CA VAL A 111 -16.00 -5.03 -0.34
C VAL A 111 -16.31 -3.53 -0.34
N ILE A 112 -16.93 -3.02 -1.41
CA ILE A 112 -17.32 -1.60 -1.49
C ILE A 112 -18.33 -1.24 -0.39
N ALA A 113 -19.29 -2.12 -0.11
CA ALA A 113 -20.25 -1.90 0.97
C ALA A 113 -19.53 -1.79 2.32
N GLN A 114 -18.59 -2.70 2.61
CA GLN A 114 -17.81 -2.67 3.86
C GLN A 114 -16.88 -1.45 3.95
N LEU A 115 -16.23 -1.05 2.85
CA LEU A 115 -15.39 0.14 2.82
C LEU A 115 -16.17 1.43 3.09
N ARG A 116 -17.46 1.49 2.74
CA ARG A 116 -18.33 2.64 3.02
C ARG A 116 -18.72 2.77 4.48
N GLU A 117 -18.61 1.71 5.27
CA GLU A 117 -18.84 1.75 6.71
C GLU A 117 -17.63 2.32 7.48
N ILE A 118 -16.48 2.49 6.81
CA ILE A 118 -15.29 3.08 7.42
C ILE A 118 -15.52 4.59 7.57
N PRO A 119 -15.40 5.16 8.78
CA PRO A 119 -15.61 6.57 9.00
C PRO A 119 -14.71 7.44 8.12
N ALA A 120 -15.29 8.46 7.49
CA ALA A 120 -14.56 9.44 6.72
C ALA A 120 -13.93 10.51 7.62
N TYR A 121 -13.03 11.32 7.05
CA TYR A 121 -12.48 12.49 7.74
C TYR A 121 -13.58 13.40 8.30
N GLY A 122 -13.49 13.71 9.59
CA GLY A 122 -14.48 14.53 10.31
C GLY A 122 -15.64 13.74 10.93
N GLU A 123 -15.73 12.43 10.69
CA GLU A 123 -16.74 11.55 11.31
C GLU A 123 -16.22 10.84 12.57
N VAL A 124 -14.91 10.90 12.81
CA VAL A 124 -14.25 10.43 14.04
C VAL A 124 -13.82 11.66 14.84
N GLU A 125 -14.18 11.72 16.13
CA GLU A 125 -13.65 12.78 16.99
C GLU A 125 -12.11 12.67 17.03
N PRO A 126 -11.38 13.80 16.93
CA PRO A 126 -9.93 13.76 17.03
C PRO A 126 -9.55 13.15 18.38
N ALA A 127 -8.71 12.11 18.35
CA ALA A 127 -8.11 11.59 19.57
C ALA A 127 -7.46 12.76 20.30
N ALA A 128 -7.85 12.99 21.56
CA ALA A 128 -7.32 14.08 22.37
C ALA A 128 -5.78 14.00 22.32
N VAL A 129 -5.15 15.01 21.71
CA VAL A 129 -3.70 15.11 21.63
C VAL A 129 -3.21 15.20 23.07
N SER A 130 -2.67 14.10 23.57
CA SER A 130 -1.99 14.07 24.86
C SER A 130 -0.67 14.78 24.66
N GLY A 131 -0.55 15.97 25.27
CA GLY A 131 0.63 16.84 25.19
C GLY A 131 1.82 16.38 26.00
#